data_AF-A0A6G5R9E8-F1
#
_entry.id   AF-A0A6G5R9E8-F1
#
_cell.length_a   1.000
_cell.length_b   1.000
_cell.length_c   1.000
_cell.angle_alpha   90.00
_cell.angle_beta   90.00
_cell.angle_gamma   90.00
#
_symmetry.space_group_name_H-M   'P 1'
#
loop_
_entity.id
_entity.type
_entity.pdbx_description
1 polymer ?
#
loop_
_entity_poly.entity_id
_entity_poly.type
_entity_poly.pdbx_seq_one_letter_code
_entity_poly.pdbx_strand_id
1 'polypeptide(L)'
;MIKRGFMSSERNDVPDAPDASDDSQGAAAPAAELPSDVVLVVASMAATPFLQAISTYFGNALARGMSTGIREILRRFIARQAQASLDEPADDIHAIHLRTEGGWQIEMKVDIAPEALAQLPALCDADAPVSEADRRPGTAATIHWEHAGHWTAMTVRRSGHLVRFTWDAEAERWCERPGRRPILVT
;
A
#
# COMPACT_ATOMS: atom_id res chain seq x y z
N MET A 1 3.21 -70.71 -22.48
CA MET A 1 2.60 -70.65 -21.14
C MET A 1 2.57 -69.19 -20.71
N ILE A 2 1.45 -68.50 -20.95
CA ILE A 2 1.24 -67.08 -20.59
C ILE A 2 0.03 -67.06 -19.63
N LYS A 3 0.19 -66.39 -18.48
CA LYS A 3 -0.67 -66.50 -17.30
C LYS A 3 -1.22 -65.12 -16.92
N ARG A 4 -2.48 -65.12 -16.44
CA ARG A 4 -3.27 -64.05 -15.77
C ARG A 4 -3.93 -63.02 -16.70
N GLY A 5 -5.20 -62.66 -16.55
CA GLY A 5 -6.22 -62.97 -15.55
C GLY A 5 -7.22 -61.80 -15.45
N PHE A 6 -8.51 -62.14 -15.54
CA PHE A 6 -9.74 -61.42 -15.09
C PHE A 6 -9.57 -60.15 -14.22
N MET A 7 -10.39 -59.10 -14.42
CA MET A 7 -11.74 -58.92 -13.81
C MET A 7 -12.31 -57.50 -14.02
N SER A 8 -13.64 -57.45 -14.15
CA SER A 8 -14.53 -56.29 -14.33
C SER A 8 -14.53 -55.26 -13.19
N SER A 9 -15.00 -54.04 -13.49
CA SER A 9 -15.74 -53.22 -12.52
C SER A 9 -16.83 -52.41 -13.22
N GLU A 10 -18.08 -52.75 -12.88
CA GLU A 10 -19.29 -51.95 -13.02
C GLU A 10 -19.38 -50.90 -11.91
N ARG A 11 -19.97 -49.73 -12.20
CA ARG A 11 -20.88 -48.94 -11.33
C ARG A 11 -21.36 -47.71 -12.13
N ASN A 12 -22.60 -47.72 -12.61
CA ASN A 12 -23.88 -47.33 -11.96
C ASN A 12 -24.20 -45.83 -12.07
N ASP A 13 -25.20 -45.60 -12.93
CA ASP A 13 -26.34 -44.68 -12.89
C ASP A 13 -26.38 -43.46 -11.95
N VAL A 14 -26.75 -42.34 -12.58
CA VAL A 14 -27.41 -41.12 -12.07
C VAL A 14 -28.80 -41.14 -12.75
N PRO A 15 -29.97 -40.79 -12.14
CA PRO A 15 -30.24 -39.53 -11.43
C PRO A 15 -31.29 -39.56 -10.29
N ASP A 16 -31.35 -38.50 -9.46
CA ASP A 16 -32.61 -37.76 -9.23
C ASP A 16 -32.38 -36.43 -8.49
N ALA A 17 -33.14 -35.42 -8.92
CA ALA A 17 -33.45 -34.16 -8.24
C ALA A 17 -35.00 -34.02 -8.32
N PRO A 18 -35.72 -33.08 -7.66
CA PRO A 18 -35.29 -31.94 -6.84
C PRO A 18 -36.10 -31.79 -5.52
N ASP A 19 -35.71 -30.87 -4.63
CA ASP A 19 -36.70 -29.97 -4.02
C ASP A 19 -36.05 -28.65 -3.58
N ALA A 20 -36.84 -27.58 -3.70
CA ALA A 20 -36.43 -26.20 -3.75
C ALA A 20 -36.81 -25.42 -2.47
N SER A 21 -36.08 -24.31 -2.27
CA SER A 21 -36.48 -23.10 -1.54
C SER A 21 -36.47 -23.21 0.00
N ASP A 22 -36.06 -22.22 0.80
CA ASP A 22 -35.76 -20.80 0.59
C ASP A 22 -34.96 -20.29 1.82
N ASP A 23 -34.51 -19.05 1.74
CA ASP A 23 -34.15 -18.11 2.81
C ASP A 23 -32.67 -17.85 3.16
N SER A 24 -32.21 -16.77 2.53
CA SER A 24 -31.68 -15.58 3.22
C SER A 24 -30.17 -15.48 3.47
N GLN A 25 -29.47 -15.12 2.39
CA GLN A 25 -28.88 -13.79 2.22
C GLN A 25 -28.04 -13.24 3.39
N GLY A 26 -26.82 -13.76 3.51
CA GLY A 26 -25.68 -13.04 4.09
C GLY A 26 -24.72 -12.65 2.97
N ALA A 27 -25.14 -11.72 2.10
CA ALA A 27 -24.24 -11.14 1.11
C ALA A 27 -23.10 -10.45 1.87
N ALA A 28 -21.91 -11.05 1.83
CA ALA A 28 -20.69 -10.34 2.14
C ALA A 28 -20.68 -9.10 1.25
N ALA A 29 -20.67 -7.93 1.88
CA ALA A 29 -20.55 -6.67 1.15
C ALA A 29 -19.36 -6.79 0.20
N PRO A 30 -19.51 -6.45 -1.11
CA PRO A 30 -18.38 -6.45 -2.00
C PRO A 30 -17.36 -5.48 -1.42
N ALA A 31 -16.19 -6.01 -1.08
CA ALA A 31 -14.98 -5.21 -0.96
C ALA A 31 -14.95 -4.34 -2.22
N ALA A 32 -14.90 -3.02 -2.04
CA ALA A 32 -14.92 -2.08 -3.15
C ALA A 32 -13.96 -2.55 -4.23
N GLU A 33 -14.51 -3.09 -5.32
CA GLU A 33 -13.74 -3.55 -6.47
C GLU A 33 -13.09 -2.31 -7.06
N LEU A 34 -11.80 -2.13 -6.74
CA LEU A 34 -10.94 -1.24 -7.49
C LEU A 34 -11.00 -1.71 -8.96
N PRO A 35 -11.14 -0.80 -9.94
CA PRO A 35 -11.23 -1.16 -11.35
C PRO A 35 -10.06 -2.09 -11.72
N SER A 36 -10.39 -3.31 -12.13
CA SER A 36 -9.50 -4.48 -12.22
C SER A 36 -8.61 -4.53 -13.48
N ASP A 37 -8.10 -3.40 -13.97
CA ASP A 37 -7.21 -3.40 -15.14
C ASP A 37 -5.95 -2.52 -15.00
N VAL A 38 -5.64 -2.07 -13.78
CA VAL A 38 -4.31 -1.54 -13.48
C VAL A 38 -3.60 -2.53 -12.56
N VAL A 39 -2.70 -3.33 -13.12
CA VAL A 39 -1.74 -4.09 -12.33
C VAL A 39 -0.80 -3.06 -11.71
N LEU A 40 -1.13 -2.59 -10.51
CA LEU A 40 -0.25 -1.72 -9.75
C LEU A 40 0.89 -2.58 -9.22
N VAL A 41 2.01 -2.59 -9.94
CA VAL A 41 3.24 -3.19 -9.44
C VAL A 41 3.80 -2.28 -8.36
N VAL A 42 3.83 -2.78 -7.11
CA VAL A 42 4.36 -2.03 -5.98
C VAL A 42 5.60 -2.70 -5.42
N ALA A 43 6.75 -2.05 -5.59
CA ALA A 43 7.98 -2.44 -4.92
C ALA A 43 7.93 -2.04 -3.44
N SER A 44 8.32 -2.94 -2.54
CA SER A 44 8.48 -2.63 -1.11
C SER A 44 9.95 -2.56 -0.73
N MET A 45 10.35 -1.49 -0.03
CA MET A 45 11.71 -1.33 0.50
C MET A 45 11.70 -0.57 1.83
N ALA A 46 12.82 -0.57 2.55
CA ALA A 46 12.97 0.21 3.78
C ALA A 46 13.15 1.71 3.47
N ALA A 47 12.50 2.60 4.24
CA ALA A 47 12.53 4.03 4.02
C ALA A 47 13.92 4.64 4.25
N THR A 48 14.62 4.23 5.32
CA THR A 48 15.94 4.76 5.71
C THR A 48 16.99 4.66 4.58
N PRO A 49 17.31 3.48 4.03
CA PRO A 49 18.30 3.38 2.95
C PRO A 49 17.87 4.12 1.67
N PHE A 50 16.56 4.16 1.38
CA PHE A 50 16.05 4.94 0.26
C PHE A 50 16.31 6.43 0.43
N LEU A 51 15.99 6.99 1.60
CA LEU A 51 16.20 8.42 1.91
C LEU A 51 17.67 8.80 1.94
N GLN A 52 18.54 7.92 2.41
CA GLN A 52 19.99 8.11 2.35
C GLN A 52 20.49 8.23 0.90
N ALA A 53 20.00 7.37 0.00
CA ALA A 53 20.37 7.42 -1.40
C ALA A 53 19.87 8.72 -2.07
N ILE A 54 18.61 9.12 -1.82
CA ILE A 54 18.05 10.38 -2.33
C ILE A 54 18.87 11.59 -1.83
N SER A 55 19.17 11.64 -0.53
CA SER A 55 19.93 12.75 0.06
C SER A 55 21.33 12.86 -0.55
N THR A 56 21.99 11.72 -0.77
CA THR A 56 23.34 11.66 -1.36
C THR A 56 23.37 12.20 -2.80
N TYR A 57 22.39 11.82 -3.63
CA TYR A 57 22.40 12.18 -5.05
C TYR A 57 21.68 13.48 -5.38
N PHE A 58 20.66 13.85 -4.60
CA PHE A 58 19.73 14.93 -4.93
C PHE A 58 19.54 15.97 -3.83
N GLY A 59 20.17 15.83 -2.65
CA GLY A 59 19.95 16.72 -1.50
C GLY A 59 20.13 18.21 -1.82
N ASN A 60 21.19 18.57 -2.54
CA ASN A 60 21.41 19.95 -2.97
C ASN A 60 20.34 20.49 -3.94
N ALA A 61 19.80 19.63 -4.80
CA ALA A 61 18.77 20.01 -5.76
C ALA A 61 17.39 20.14 -5.10
N LEU A 62 17.11 19.29 -4.11
CA LEU A 62 15.92 19.42 -3.26
C LEU A 62 15.94 20.73 -2.48
N ALA A 63 17.10 21.09 -1.90
CA ALA A 63 17.26 22.32 -1.12
C ALA A 63 17.13 23.62 -1.95
N ARG A 64 17.46 23.58 -3.25
CA ARG A 64 17.48 24.77 -4.13
C ARG A 64 16.27 24.88 -5.05
N GLY A 65 15.36 23.92 -5.00
CA GLY A 65 14.29 23.76 -5.99
C GLY A 65 14.78 23.00 -7.24
N MET A 66 14.05 21.95 -7.61
CA MET A 66 14.43 21.08 -8.72
C MET A 66 14.01 21.63 -10.07
N SER A 67 14.96 21.71 -11.00
CA SER A 67 14.67 21.95 -12.42
C SER A 67 14.01 20.72 -13.07
N THR A 68 13.36 20.93 -14.21
CA THR A 68 12.69 19.85 -14.98
C THR A 68 13.64 18.70 -15.32
N GLY A 69 14.89 18.99 -15.70
CA GLY A 69 15.87 17.96 -16.03
C GLY A 69 16.27 17.10 -14.82
N ILE A 70 16.45 17.72 -13.65
CA ILE A 70 16.75 16.97 -12.43
C ILE A 70 15.55 16.11 -11.99
N ARG A 71 14.33 16.63 -12.16
CA ARG A 71 13.11 15.89 -11.86
C ARG A 71 13.00 14.61 -12.70
N GLU A 72 13.37 14.65 -13.96
CA GLU A 72 13.37 13.46 -14.82
C GLU A 72 14.43 12.44 -14.38
N ILE A 73 15.63 12.90 -14.01
CA ILE A 73 16.70 12.02 -13.49
C ILE A 73 16.25 11.36 -12.18
N LEU A 74 15.65 12.13 -11.27
CA LEU A 74 15.10 11.63 -10.02
C LEU A 74 14.00 10.58 -10.27
N ARG A 75 13.06 10.85 -11.17
CA ARG A 75 12.00 9.89 -11.55
C ARG A 75 12.60 8.57 -12.04
N ARG A 76 13.59 8.63 -12.93
CA ARG A 76 14.31 7.44 -13.42
C ARG A 76 15.07 6.73 -12.32
N PHE A 77 15.66 7.46 -11.37
CA PHE A 77 16.33 6.90 -10.22
C PHE A 77 15.35 6.10 -9.34
N ILE A 78 14.21 6.69 -8.99
CA ILE A 78 13.16 6.04 -8.18
C ILE A 78 12.65 4.79 -8.90
N ALA A 79 12.34 4.89 -10.19
CA ALA A 79 11.88 3.74 -10.99
C ALA A 79 12.89 2.58 -10.98
N ARG A 80 14.19 2.88 -11.10
CA ARG A 80 15.25 1.85 -11.04
C ARG A 80 15.39 1.22 -9.66
N GLN A 81 15.33 2.02 -8.59
CA GLN A 81 15.34 1.50 -7.22
C GLN A 81 14.15 0.57 -6.96
N ALA A 82 12.99 0.95 -7.50
CA ALA A 82 11.78 0.14 -7.43
C ALA A 82 11.95 -1.18 -8.17
N GLN A 83 12.41 -1.15 -9.42
CA GLN A 83 12.67 -2.36 -10.22
C GLN A 83 13.67 -3.30 -9.54
N ALA A 84 14.73 -2.75 -8.94
CA ALA A 84 15.74 -3.55 -8.22
C ALA A 84 15.19 -4.23 -6.95
N SER A 85 14.03 -3.80 -6.46
CA SER A 85 13.38 -4.35 -5.27
C SER A 85 12.26 -5.35 -5.61
N LEU A 86 12.02 -5.60 -6.89
CA LEU A 86 11.06 -6.62 -7.34
C LEU A 86 11.79 -7.94 -7.59
N ASP A 87 11.10 -9.05 -7.31
CA ASP A 87 11.60 -10.40 -7.63
C ASP A 87 11.56 -10.67 -9.14
N GLU A 88 10.61 -10.04 -9.85
CA GLU A 88 10.46 -10.12 -11.30
C GLU A 88 10.46 -8.72 -11.93
N PRO A 89 11.12 -8.54 -13.09
CA PRO A 89 11.14 -7.26 -13.77
C PRO A 89 9.73 -6.89 -14.25
N ALA A 90 9.32 -5.65 -13.95
CA ALA A 90 8.07 -5.08 -14.41
C ALA A 90 8.33 -3.95 -15.42
N ASP A 91 7.52 -3.93 -16.47
CA ASP A 91 7.59 -2.91 -17.53
C ASP A 91 7.17 -1.53 -17.00
N ASP A 92 6.19 -1.47 -16.10
CA ASP A 92 5.67 -0.24 -15.52
C ASP A 92 5.53 -0.32 -14.00
N ILE A 93 6.25 0.56 -13.30
CA ILE A 93 6.10 0.79 -11.86
C ILE A 93 5.53 2.19 -11.65
N HIS A 94 4.34 2.25 -11.07
CA HIS A 94 3.65 3.52 -10.83
C HIS A 94 3.82 4.01 -9.38
N ALA A 95 4.05 3.11 -8.43
CA ALA A 95 4.24 3.45 -7.03
C ALA A 95 5.21 2.51 -6.32
N ILE A 96 5.78 2.98 -5.22
CA ILE A 96 6.57 2.19 -4.28
C ILE A 96 5.99 2.33 -2.88
N HIS A 97 6.20 1.29 -2.08
CA HIS A 97 5.94 1.27 -0.65
C HIS A 97 7.27 1.38 0.10
N LEU A 98 7.42 2.47 0.85
CA LEU A 98 8.52 2.62 1.80
C LEU A 98 8.03 2.19 3.18
N ARG A 99 8.73 1.25 3.82
CA ARG A 99 8.45 0.84 5.20
C ARG A 99 9.30 1.66 6.16
N THR A 100 8.64 2.38 7.06
CA THR A 100 9.32 3.09 8.15
C THR A 100 9.65 2.13 9.29
N GLU A 101 10.60 2.50 10.15
CA GLU A 101 10.95 1.71 11.34
C GLU A 101 9.79 1.62 12.33
N GLY A 102 8.92 2.64 12.39
CA GLY A 102 7.67 2.64 13.16
C GLY A 102 6.55 1.79 12.58
N GLY A 103 6.81 0.98 11.54
CA GLY A 103 5.85 0.05 10.97
C GLY A 103 4.73 0.71 10.16
N TRP A 104 4.96 1.93 9.66
CA TRP A 104 4.08 2.61 8.70
C TRP A 104 4.56 2.35 7.26
N GLN A 105 3.60 2.30 6.34
CA GLN A 105 3.86 2.15 4.92
C GLN A 105 3.58 3.47 4.21
N ILE A 106 4.59 4.07 3.60
CA ILE A 106 4.45 5.25 2.76
C ILE A 106 4.24 4.78 1.33
N GLU A 107 3.06 5.02 0.79
CA GLU A 107 2.77 4.87 -0.62
C GLU A 107 3.22 6.13 -1.37
N MET A 108 4.18 5.94 -2.27
CA MET A 108 4.78 7.02 -3.03
C MET A 108 4.74 6.71 -4.51
N LYS A 109 4.12 7.59 -5.30
CA LYS A 109 4.17 7.50 -6.75
C LYS A 109 5.59 7.79 -7.26
N VAL A 110 5.97 7.16 -8.37
CA VAL A 110 7.30 7.38 -8.98
C VAL A 110 7.46 8.82 -9.49
N ASP A 111 6.36 9.50 -9.82
CA ASP A 111 6.31 10.91 -10.24
C ASP A 111 5.94 11.88 -9.09
N ILE A 112 6.24 11.50 -7.84
CA ILE A 112 5.94 12.31 -6.66
C ILE A 112 6.45 13.75 -6.77
N ALA A 113 5.67 14.67 -6.21
CA ALA A 113 6.01 16.09 -6.14
C ALA A 113 7.35 16.31 -5.37
N PRO A 114 8.24 17.19 -5.87
CA PRO A 114 9.48 17.57 -5.20
C PRO A 114 9.31 17.94 -3.72
N GLU A 115 8.24 18.68 -3.42
CA GLU A 115 7.92 19.19 -2.10
C GLU A 115 7.59 18.05 -1.14
N ALA A 116 6.90 17.03 -1.63
CA ALA A 116 6.58 15.85 -0.85
C ALA A 116 7.84 15.03 -0.54
N LEU A 117 8.72 14.86 -1.54
CA LEU A 117 9.99 14.16 -1.38
C LEU A 117 10.90 14.87 -0.37
N ALA A 118 10.93 16.21 -0.37
CA ALA A 118 11.70 17.01 0.58
C ALA A 118 11.20 16.86 2.03
N GLN A 119 9.93 16.52 2.24
CA GLN A 119 9.33 16.31 3.57
C GLN A 119 9.53 14.89 4.11
N LEU A 120 9.91 13.92 3.27
CA LEU A 120 10.04 12.52 3.69
C LEU A 120 11.01 12.29 4.86
N PRO A 121 12.18 12.96 4.95
CA PRO A 121 13.07 12.78 6.10
C PRO A 121 12.37 13.14 7.42
N ALA A 122 11.81 14.34 7.52
CA ALA A 122 11.08 14.79 8.71
C ALA A 122 9.88 13.89 9.03
N LEU A 123 9.16 13.43 8.01
CA LEU A 123 8.02 12.53 8.16
C LEU A 123 8.43 11.16 8.71
N CYS A 124 9.58 10.62 8.27
CA CYS A 124 10.12 9.34 8.75
C CYS A 124 10.73 9.43 10.15
N ASP A 125 11.29 10.58 10.51
CA ASP A 125 11.88 10.81 11.84
C ASP A 125 10.83 11.13 12.90
N ALA A 126 9.64 11.60 12.50
CA ALA A 126 8.57 11.95 13.42
C ALA A 126 7.88 10.72 14.04
N ASP A 127 7.37 10.91 15.25
CA ASP A 127 6.58 9.91 15.93
C ASP A 127 5.38 9.47 15.09
N ALA A 128 5.12 8.17 15.11
CA ALA A 128 3.94 7.58 14.49
C ALA A 128 2.65 8.26 15.00
N PRO A 129 1.72 8.66 14.11
CA PRO A 129 0.48 9.34 14.52
C PRO A 129 -0.39 8.50 15.46
N VAL A 130 -0.24 7.17 15.38
CA VAL A 130 -0.84 6.20 16.29
C VAL A 130 0.25 5.19 16.66
N SER A 131 0.42 4.95 17.96
CA SER A 131 1.36 3.95 18.45
C SER A 131 0.96 2.55 17.96
N GLU A 132 1.92 1.63 17.85
CA GLU A 132 1.62 0.25 17.46
C GLU A 132 0.63 -0.44 18.43
N ALA A 133 0.71 -0.11 19.73
CA ALA A 133 -0.17 -0.65 20.77
C ALA A 133 -1.64 -0.20 20.62
N ASP A 134 -1.85 1.01 20.09
CA ASP A 134 -3.15 1.62 19.87
C ASP A 134 -3.73 1.35 18.48
N ARG A 135 -2.92 0.78 17.57
CA ARG A 135 -3.36 0.33 16.24
C ARG A 135 -4.02 -1.04 16.33
N ARG A 136 -5.06 -1.28 15.52
CA ARG A 136 -5.70 -2.59 15.40
C ARG A 136 -4.69 -3.57 14.75
N PRO A 137 -4.37 -4.71 15.39
CA PRO A 137 -3.49 -5.71 14.79
C PRO A 137 -4.00 -6.17 13.42
N GLY A 138 -3.08 -6.38 12.47
CA GLY A 138 -3.42 -6.80 11.11
C GLY A 138 -4.00 -5.71 10.20
N THR A 139 -4.11 -4.46 10.66
CA THR A 139 -4.53 -3.35 9.81
C THR A 139 -3.34 -2.60 9.23
N ALA A 140 -3.45 -2.23 7.95
CA ALA A 140 -2.45 -1.41 7.29
C ALA A 140 -2.48 0.02 7.83
N ALA A 141 -1.31 0.57 8.16
CA ALA A 141 -1.13 1.97 8.47
C ALA A 141 -0.42 2.61 7.29
N THR A 142 -1.17 3.35 6.48
CA THR A 142 -0.71 3.89 5.21
C THR A 142 -0.54 5.39 5.28
N ILE A 143 0.49 5.88 4.60
CA ILE A 143 0.78 7.30 4.42
C ILE A 143 0.84 7.55 2.92
N HIS A 144 0.14 8.55 2.42
CA HIS A 144 0.17 8.90 1.00
C HIS A 144 0.16 10.41 0.81
N TRP A 145 0.73 10.85 -0.30
CA TRP A 145 0.69 12.25 -0.71
C TRP A 145 -0.63 12.54 -1.41
N GLU A 146 -1.40 13.49 -0.90
CA GLU A 146 -2.65 13.94 -1.50
C GLU A 146 -2.39 14.96 -2.61
N HIS A 147 -3.27 14.99 -3.61
CA HIS A 147 -3.23 16.00 -4.68
C HIS A 147 -3.31 17.44 -4.17
N ALA A 148 -3.90 17.63 -2.98
CA ALA A 148 -3.98 18.92 -2.30
C ALA A 148 -2.66 19.35 -1.61
N GLY A 149 -1.54 18.68 -1.89
CA GLY A 149 -0.21 19.14 -1.50
C GLY A 149 0.17 18.85 -0.04
N HIS A 150 -0.34 17.77 0.53
CA HIS A 150 -0.02 17.38 1.91
C HIS A 150 0.00 15.86 2.09
N TRP A 151 0.78 15.39 3.06
CA TRP A 151 0.74 13.99 3.47
C TRP A 151 -0.50 13.70 4.30
N THR A 152 -1.13 12.57 4.02
CA THR A 152 -2.21 12.01 4.82
C THR A 152 -1.78 10.66 5.35
N ALA A 153 -2.07 10.38 6.62
CA ALA A 153 -1.92 9.06 7.21
C ALA A 153 -3.30 8.50 7.58
N MET A 154 -3.52 7.20 7.34
CA MET A 154 -4.76 6.50 7.66
C MET A 154 -4.45 5.18 8.36
N THR A 155 -5.21 4.89 9.41
CA THR A 155 -5.13 3.59 10.10
C THR A 155 -6.39 3.35 10.93
N VAL A 156 -6.56 2.14 11.45
CA VAL A 156 -7.67 1.77 12.33
C VAL A 156 -7.14 1.65 13.75
N ARG A 157 -7.72 2.41 14.68
CA ARG A 157 -7.43 2.27 16.11
C ARG A 157 -7.93 0.93 16.62
N ARG A 158 -7.36 0.47 17.72
CA ARG A 158 -7.78 -0.75 18.42
C ARG A 158 -9.26 -0.76 18.82
N SER A 159 -9.85 0.43 18.99
CA SER A 159 -11.29 0.62 19.22
C SER A 159 -12.17 0.37 17.98
N GLY A 160 -11.58 0.05 16.82
CA GLY A 160 -12.29 -0.18 15.56
C GLY A 160 -12.54 1.10 14.74
N HIS A 161 -12.09 2.26 15.19
CA HIS A 161 -12.33 3.52 14.48
C HIS A 161 -11.26 3.80 13.45
N LEU A 162 -11.66 4.05 12.20
CA LEU A 162 -10.78 4.61 11.18
C LEU A 162 -10.44 6.05 11.56
N VAL A 163 -9.15 6.36 11.61
CA VAL A 163 -8.63 7.70 11.89
C VAL A 163 -7.78 8.18 10.73
N ARG A 164 -7.82 9.50 10.51
CA ARG A 164 -7.08 10.19 9.47
C ARG A 164 -6.28 11.33 10.08
N PHE A 165 -5.01 11.41 9.69
CA PHE A 165 -4.12 12.49 10.09
C PHE A 165 -3.64 13.23 8.86
N THR A 166 -3.33 14.51 9.04
CA THR A 166 -2.62 15.32 8.05
C THR A 166 -1.28 15.74 8.64
N TRP A 167 -0.23 15.65 7.83
CA TRP A 167 1.07 16.18 8.21
C TRP A 167 1.05 17.71 8.18
N ASP A 168 1.47 18.31 9.29
CA ASP A 168 1.81 19.72 9.39
C ASP A 168 3.30 19.86 9.15
N ALA A 169 3.66 20.35 7.95
CA ALA A 169 5.05 20.48 7.55
C ALA A 169 5.79 21.62 8.27
N GLU A 170 5.07 22.63 8.78
CA GLU A 170 5.68 23.73 9.51
C GLU A 170 5.97 23.33 10.96
N ALA A 171 5.05 22.59 11.58
CA ALA A 171 5.22 22.09 12.94
C ALA A 171 5.87 20.69 13.02
N GLU A 172 6.25 20.10 11.88
CA GLU A 172 6.82 18.76 11.72
C GLU A 172 6.11 17.69 12.56
N ARG A 173 4.77 17.66 12.48
CA ARG A 173 3.95 16.74 13.27
C ARG A 173 2.68 16.31 12.59
N TRP A 174 2.12 15.20 13.05
CA TRP A 174 0.80 14.74 12.63
C TRP A 174 -0.32 15.45 13.38
N CYS A 175 -1.30 15.95 12.63
CA CYS A 175 -2.52 16.56 13.15
C CYS A 175 -3.71 15.67 12.84
N GLU A 176 -4.42 15.22 13.87
CA GLU A 176 -5.65 14.43 13.69
C GLU A 176 -6.71 15.31 13.02
N ARG A 177 -7.24 14.84 11.89
CA ARG A 177 -8.35 15.52 11.22
C ARG A 177 -9.64 15.02 11.86
N PRO A 178 -10.49 15.91 12.40
CA PRO A 178 -11.82 15.50 12.83
C PRO A 178 -12.59 14.99 11.61
N GLY A 179 -12.83 13.68 11.56
CA GLY A 179 -13.73 13.11 10.57
C GLY A 179 -15.12 13.72 10.73
N ARG A 180 -15.83 13.97 9.62
CA ARG A 180 -17.23 14.43 9.69
C ARG A 180 -18.13 13.44 10.46
N ARG A 181 -17.75 12.16 10.52
CA ARG A 181 -18.28 11.13 11.43
C ARG A 181 -17.19 10.06 11.68
N PRO A 182 -17.10 9.48 12.89
CA PRO A 182 -16.26 8.32 13.12
C PRO A 182 -16.78 7.15 12.27
N ILE A 183 -15.90 6.57 11.45
CA ILE A 183 -16.22 5.38 10.66
C ILE A 183 -15.79 4.17 11.50
N LEU A 184 -16.76 3.39 11.97
CA LEU A 184 -16.52 2.13 12.64
C LEU A 184 -16.20 1.06 11.59
N VAL A 185 -15.06 0.42 11.74
CA VAL A 185 -14.62 -0.71 10.93
C VAL A 185 -14.80 -1.97 11.78
N THR A 186 -15.79 -2.79 11.43
CA THR A 186 -16.07 -4.09 12.05
C THR A 186 -15.03 -5.11 11.62
#